data_AF-A0A1S3DKU2-F1
#
_entry.id   AF-A0A1S3DKU2-F1
#
_cell.length_a   1.000
_cell.length_b   1.000
_cell.length_c   1.000
_cell.angle_alpha   90.00
_cell.angle_beta   90.00
_cell.angle_gamma   90.00
#
_symmetry.space_group_name_H-M   'P 1'
#
loop_
_entity.id
_entity.type
_entity.pdbx_description
1 polymer ?
#
loop_
_entity_poly.entity_id
_entity_poly.type
_entity_poly.pdbx_seq_one_letter_code
_entity_poly.pdbx_strand_id
1 'polypeptide(L)'
;MNNAKYLRELDFAKTDFLVRTKIFQHVRKKNGMLLIGSTNIRYRRFIKIFQIFKITTRIVYWDKNSLYFEHRFISVKDNFVCAIAYAKQRITNFDVEDMMKQFVGKNVVLSENGNSVLEKPPIPPEIRKLMEMDELSSSQLRSEANSLDTV
;
A
#
# COMPACT_ATOMS: atom_id res chain seq x y z
N MET A 1 2.56 22.05 -5.27
CA MET A 1 2.29 21.14 -4.14
C MET A 1 3.58 20.94 -3.38
N ASN A 2 3.62 21.03 -2.04
CA ASN A 2 4.83 20.71 -1.29
C ASN A 2 4.92 19.19 -1.02
N ASN A 3 6.11 18.67 -0.69
CA ASN A 3 6.33 17.23 -0.51
C ASN A 3 5.41 16.62 0.57
N ALA A 4 5.23 17.33 1.69
CA ALA A 4 4.36 16.89 2.78
C ALA A 4 2.89 16.74 2.35
N LYS A 5 2.40 17.59 1.43
CA LYS A 5 1.04 17.47 0.91
C LYS A 5 0.84 16.19 0.11
N TYR A 6 1.82 15.71 -0.65
CA TYR A 6 1.66 14.43 -1.35
C TYR A 6 1.35 13.29 -0.38
N LEU A 7 2.14 13.14 0.70
CA LEU A 7 1.91 12.07 1.67
C LEU A 7 0.55 12.19 2.38
N ARG A 8 0.14 13.41 2.74
CA ARG A 8 -1.20 13.65 3.31
C ARG A 8 -2.31 13.18 2.35
N GLU A 9 -2.22 13.55 1.08
CA GLU A 9 -3.23 13.13 0.09
C GLU A 9 -3.24 11.61 -0.11
N LEU A 10 -2.10 10.93 0.03
CA LEU A 10 -2.05 9.47 0.01
C LEU A 10 -2.83 8.84 1.17
N ASP A 11 -2.77 9.43 2.37
CA ASP A 11 -3.53 8.92 3.52
C ASP A 11 -5.04 9.07 3.33
N PHE A 12 -5.50 10.17 2.72
CA PHE A 12 -6.91 10.32 2.34
C PHE A 12 -7.31 9.30 1.27
N ALA A 13 -6.53 9.18 0.20
CA ALA A 13 -6.82 8.23 -0.88
C ALA A 13 -6.83 6.76 -0.41
N LYS A 14 -5.98 6.43 0.56
CA LYS A 14 -5.88 5.11 1.18
C LYS A 14 -7.05 4.84 2.11
N THR A 15 -7.39 5.80 2.98
CA THR A 15 -8.57 5.71 3.84
C THR A 15 -9.84 5.51 3.03
N ASP A 16 -10.04 6.33 2.00
CA ASP A 16 -11.16 6.22 1.08
C ASP A 16 -11.21 4.84 0.39
N PHE A 17 -10.07 4.35 -0.11
CA PHE A 17 -9.98 3.01 -0.70
C PHE A 17 -10.39 1.92 0.30
N LEU A 18 -9.87 1.96 1.52
CA LEU A 18 -10.13 0.95 2.55
C LEU A 18 -11.59 0.96 3.04
N VAL A 19 -12.21 2.14 3.09
CA VAL A 19 -13.63 2.28 3.45
C VAL A 19 -14.50 1.75 2.32
N ARG A 20 -14.26 2.15 1.06
CA ARG A 20 -15.04 1.71 -0.11
C ARG A 20 -14.96 0.20 -0.35
N THR A 21 -13.80 -0.40 -0.09
CA THR A 21 -13.60 -1.87 -0.19
C THR A 21 -14.10 -2.64 1.04
N LYS A 22 -14.59 -1.96 2.08
CA LYS A 22 -15.01 -2.54 3.37
C LYS A 22 -13.90 -3.24 4.17
N ILE A 23 -12.64 -3.15 3.71
CA ILE A 23 -11.48 -3.68 4.43
C ILE A 23 -11.36 -2.99 5.79
N PHE A 24 -11.51 -1.66 5.85
CA PHE A 24 -11.42 -0.90 7.10
C PHE A 24 -12.42 -1.41 8.15
N GLN A 25 -13.67 -1.60 7.74
CA GLN A 25 -14.73 -2.08 8.63
C GLN A 25 -14.45 -3.50 9.13
N HIS A 26 -13.94 -4.37 8.26
CA HIS A 26 -13.58 -5.73 8.62
C HIS A 26 -12.42 -5.78 9.61
N VAL A 27 -11.37 -4.99 9.38
CA VAL A 27 -10.22 -4.89 10.29
C VAL A 27 -10.65 -4.37 11.65
N ARG A 28 -11.47 -3.30 11.68
CA ARG A 28 -11.97 -2.73 12.94
C ARG A 28 -12.85 -3.71 13.73
N LYS A 29 -13.69 -4.51 13.07
CA LYS A 29 -14.56 -5.50 13.73
C LYS A 29 -13.82 -6.58 14.50
N LYS A 30 -12.56 -6.88 14.15
CA LYS A 30 -11.72 -7.83 14.90
C LYS A 30 -10.60 -7.15 15.67
N ASN A 31 -10.76 -5.89 16.06
CA ASN A 31 -9.79 -5.12 16.84
C ASN A 31 -8.38 -5.07 16.22
N GLY A 32 -8.30 -5.08 14.89
CA GLY A 32 -7.06 -4.86 14.17
C GLY A 32 -6.73 -3.37 14.05
N MET A 33 -5.44 -3.05 13.96
CA MET A 33 -4.95 -1.70 13.67
C MET A 33 -4.24 -1.65 12.33
N LEU A 34 -4.36 -0.50 11.66
CA LEU A 34 -3.74 -0.21 10.38
C LEU A 34 -2.59 0.76 10.61
N LEU A 35 -1.35 0.32 10.39
CA LEU A 35 -0.15 1.15 10.49
C LEU A 35 0.60 1.26 9.15
N ILE A 36 1.07 2.45 8.80
CA ILE A 36 1.99 2.62 7.68
C ILE A 36 3.39 2.20 8.11
N GLY A 37 3.93 1.17 7.46
CA GLY A 37 5.28 0.69 7.72
C GLY A 37 6.33 1.47 6.94
N SER A 38 6.11 1.66 5.64
CA SER A 38 7.03 2.38 4.77
C SER A 38 6.27 3.02 3.61
N THR A 39 6.80 4.11 3.06
CA THR A 39 6.27 4.74 1.86
C THR A 39 7.42 5.31 1.05
N ASN A 40 7.57 4.82 -0.19
CA ASN A 40 8.50 5.35 -1.17
C ASN A 40 7.72 6.15 -2.21
N ILE A 41 8.12 7.38 -2.47
CA ILE A 41 7.48 8.24 -3.48
C ILE A 41 8.52 8.77 -4.47
N ARG A 42 8.17 8.70 -5.75
CA ARG A 42 8.95 9.27 -6.85
C ARG A 42 8.16 10.38 -7.53
N TYR A 43 8.77 11.55 -7.59
CA TYR A 43 8.23 12.73 -8.27
C TYR A 43 8.73 12.77 -9.72
N ARG A 44 7.80 12.94 -10.67
CA ARG A 44 8.10 13.08 -12.09
C ARG A 44 7.84 14.50 -12.59
N ARG A 45 6.74 15.09 -12.13
CA ARG A 45 6.35 16.46 -12.50
C ARG A 45 5.68 17.17 -11.34
N PHE A 46 6.06 18.42 -11.15
CA PHE A 46 5.47 19.28 -10.15
C PHE A 46 3.98 19.52 -10.43
N ILE A 47 3.13 19.32 -9.42
CA ILE A 47 1.73 19.72 -9.45
C ILE A 47 1.65 21.18 -9.02
N LYS A 48 1.26 22.06 -9.94
CA LYS A 48 1.16 23.50 -9.70
C LYS A 48 0.05 23.82 -8.70
N ILE A 49 0.10 25.01 -8.11
CA ILE A 49 -1.02 25.52 -7.30
C ILE A 49 -2.27 25.62 -8.20
N PHE A 50 -3.44 25.27 -7.65
CA PHE A 50 -4.73 25.17 -8.38
C PHE A 50 -4.79 24.15 -9.52
N GLN A 51 -3.78 23.29 -9.70
CA GLN A 51 -3.86 22.20 -10.65
C GLN A 51 -4.71 21.06 -10.10
N ILE A 52 -5.75 20.68 -10.84
CA ILE A 52 -6.60 19.53 -10.52
C ILE A 52 -5.86 18.24 -10.87
N PHE A 53 -5.86 17.30 -9.94
CA PHE A 53 -5.28 15.97 -10.10
C PHE A 53 -6.22 14.90 -9.54
N LYS A 54 -6.03 13.67 -10.00
CA LYS A 54 -6.69 12.46 -9.53
C LYS A 54 -5.65 11.57 -8.86
N ILE A 55 -6.01 10.91 -7.77
CA ILE A 55 -5.21 9.83 -7.19
C ILE A 55 -5.87 8.49 -7.53
N THR A 56 -5.11 7.59 -8.15
CA THR A 56 -5.51 6.20 -8.33
C THR A 56 -4.75 5.35 -7.34
N THR A 57 -5.47 4.62 -6.49
CA THR A 57 -4.93 3.70 -5.48
C THR A 57 -5.28 2.27 -5.86
N ARG A 58 -4.29 1.36 -5.83
CA ARG A 58 -4.51 -0.07 -6.03
C ARG A 58 -3.67 -0.89 -5.05
N ILE A 59 -4.19 -2.04 -4.62
CA ILE A 59 -3.38 -3.06 -3.96
C ILE A 59 -2.63 -3.81 -5.06
N VAL A 60 -1.30 -3.85 -4.97
CA VAL A 60 -0.44 -4.53 -5.96
C VAL A 60 0.09 -5.87 -5.46
N TYR A 61 0.17 -6.04 -4.14
CA TYR A 61 0.63 -7.26 -3.49
C TYR A 61 0.15 -7.29 -2.03
N TRP A 62 0.18 -8.46 -1.40
CA TRP A 62 -0.05 -8.63 0.02
C TRP A 62 0.76 -9.82 0.54
N ASP A 63 1.22 -9.71 1.78
CA ASP A 63 1.82 -10.82 2.53
C ASP A 63 0.93 -11.19 3.72
N LYS A 64 1.43 -12.05 4.63
CA LYS A 64 0.68 -12.50 5.81
C LYS A 64 0.23 -11.37 6.75
N ASN A 65 0.95 -10.24 6.80
CA ASN A 65 0.73 -9.17 7.77
C ASN A 65 0.62 -7.77 7.17
N SER A 66 0.81 -7.61 5.86
CA SER A 66 0.91 -6.32 5.20
C SER A 66 0.24 -6.32 3.82
N LEU A 67 -0.42 -5.20 3.51
CA LEU A 67 -0.89 -4.84 2.18
C LEU A 67 0.11 -3.88 1.53
N TYR A 68 0.35 -4.04 0.23
CA TYR A 68 1.21 -3.16 -0.55
C TYR A 68 0.36 -2.39 -1.56
N PHE A 69 0.42 -1.07 -1.45
CA PHE A 69 -0.33 -0.15 -2.28
C PHE A 69 0.56 0.51 -3.32
N GLU A 70 0.01 0.73 -4.50
CA GLU A 70 0.51 1.69 -5.45
C GLU A 70 -0.47 2.86 -5.56
N HIS A 71 0.05 4.07 -5.48
CA HIS A 71 -0.67 5.31 -5.64
C HIS A 71 -0.09 6.12 -6.80
N ARG A 72 -0.95 6.59 -7.71
CA ARG A 72 -0.55 7.43 -8.84
C ARG A 72 -1.27 8.77 -8.79
N PHE A 73 -0.49 9.85 -8.79
CA PHE A 73 -0.99 11.21 -8.98
C PHE A 73 -1.07 11.51 -10.47
N ILE A 74 -2.27 11.66 -10.99
CA ILE A 74 -2.55 11.85 -12.41
C ILE A 74 -3.09 13.25 -12.62
N SER A 75 -2.46 14.03 -13.49
CA SER A 75 -2.97 15.34 -13.89
C SER A 75 -4.22 15.18 -14.76
N VAL A 76 -5.31 15.86 -14.42
CA VAL A 76 -6.57 15.74 -15.18
C VAL A 76 -6.49 16.41 -16.56
N LYS A 77 -5.62 17.42 -16.70
CA LYS A 77 -5.46 18.16 -17.95
C LYS A 77 -4.92 17.30 -19.11
N ASP A 78 -3.99 16.40 -18.81
CA ASP A 78 -3.17 15.69 -19.80
C ASP A 78 -2.93 14.21 -19.47
N ASN A 79 -3.61 13.68 -18.45
CA ASN A 79 -3.49 12.30 -17.96
C ASN A 79 -2.07 11.84 -17.62
N PHE A 80 -1.14 12.78 -17.43
CA PHE A 80 0.24 12.44 -17.10
C PHE A 80 0.38 12.10 -15.62
N VAL A 81 1.13 11.03 -15.34
CA VAL A 81 1.46 10.61 -13.96
C VAL A 81 2.56 11.52 -13.39
N CYS A 82 2.15 12.49 -12.58
CA CYS A 82 3.01 13.48 -11.94
C CYS A 82 3.87 12.88 -10.81
N ALA A 83 3.34 11.91 -10.07
CA ALA A 83 4.07 11.19 -9.03
C ALA A 83 3.50 9.78 -8.86
N ILE A 84 4.35 8.85 -8.42
CA ILE A 84 3.98 7.48 -8.05
C ILE A 84 4.54 7.17 -6.67
N ALA A 85 3.75 6.51 -5.84
CA ALA A 85 4.18 6.06 -4.53
C ALA A 85 3.82 4.60 -4.29
N TYR A 86 4.73 3.88 -3.64
CA TYR A 86 4.51 2.53 -3.13
C TYR A 86 4.50 2.59 -1.60
N ALA A 87 3.47 2.02 -0.98
CA ALA A 87 3.30 2.07 0.47
C ALA A 87 3.03 0.68 1.03
N LYS A 88 3.72 0.36 2.13
CA LYS A 88 3.47 -0.83 2.94
C LYS A 88 2.55 -0.47 4.10
N GLN A 89 1.41 -1.14 4.16
CA GLN A 89 0.40 -1.01 5.20
C GLN A 89 0.39 -2.29 6.03
N ARG A 90 0.90 -2.23 7.27
CA ARG A 90 0.83 -3.32 8.22
C ARG A 90 -0.55 -3.38 8.88
N ILE A 91 -1.04 -4.59 9.09
CA ILE A 91 -2.29 -4.87 9.81
C ILE A 91 -1.96 -5.75 11.01
N THR A 92 -2.30 -5.28 12.21
CA THR A 92 -2.09 -6.07 13.45
C THR A 92 -3.28 -6.98 13.71
N ASN A 93 -3.05 -8.08 14.44
CA ASN A 93 -4.07 -9.05 14.87
C ASN A 93 -4.88 -9.67 13.72
N PHE A 94 -4.28 -9.75 12.53
CA PHE A 94 -4.90 -10.31 11.33
C PHE A 94 -3.92 -11.16 10.54
N ASP A 95 -4.43 -12.25 9.97
CA ASP A 95 -3.84 -12.85 8.78
C ASP A 95 -4.42 -12.13 7.54
N VAL A 96 -3.56 -11.36 6.89
CA VAL A 96 -3.93 -10.53 5.74
C VAL A 96 -4.20 -11.39 4.52
N GLU A 97 -3.55 -12.54 4.36
CA GLU A 97 -3.80 -13.44 3.23
C GLU A 97 -5.20 -14.03 3.33
N ASP A 98 -5.59 -14.50 4.51
CA ASP A 98 -6.94 -15.03 4.73
C ASP A 98 -8.01 -13.95 4.63
N MET A 99 -7.72 -12.74 5.10
CA MET A 99 -8.61 -11.60 4.88
C MET A 99 -8.79 -11.34 3.38
N MET A 100 -7.71 -11.26 2.61
CA MET A 100 -7.78 -10.95 1.18
C MET A 100 -8.53 -12.02 0.39
N LYS A 101 -8.46 -13.31 0.76
CA LYS A 101 -9.30 -14.36 0.15
C LYS A 101 -10.80 -14.02 0.21
N GLN A 102 -11.28 -13.43 1.32
CA GLN A 102 -12.69 -13.06 1.49
C GLN A 102 -13.12 -11.86 0.65
N PHE A 103 -12.20 -10.93 0.37
CA PHE A 103 -12.48 -9.72 -0.41
C PHE A 103 -12.31 -9.94 -1.90
N VAL A 104 -11.29 -10.68 -2.32
CA VAL A 104 -11.07 -10.98 -3.74
C VAL A 104 -12.05 -12.06 -4.23
N GLY A 105 -12.45 -13.01 -3.37
CA GLY A 105 -13.46 -14.04 -3.65
C GLY A 105 -14.86 -13.51 -3.98
N LYS A 106 -15.15 -12.23 -3.73
CA LYS A 106 -16.43 -11.60 -4.10
C LYS A 106 -16.42 -10.92 -5.48
N ASN A 107 -15.25 -10.73 -6.09
CA ASN A 107 -15.09 -10.11 -7.42
C ASN A 107 -14.34 -11.07 -8.36
N VAL A 108 -14.88 -12.28 -8.52
CA VAL A 108 -14.33 -13.29 -9.42
C VAL A 108 -14.70 -12.95 -10.86
N VAL A 109 -13.70 -12.68 -11.70
CA VAL A 109 -13.82 -12.85 -13.14
C VAL A 109 -13.80 -14.35 -13.40
N LEU A 110 -14.84 -14.85 -14.07
CA LEU A 110 -14.94 -16.25 -14.50
C LEU A 110 -13.76 -16.58 -15.42
N SER A 111 -12.92 -17.53 -15.02
CA SER A 111 -12.03 -18.21 -15.98
C SER A 111 -12.86 -19.28 -16.69
N GLU A 112 -12.62 -19.49 -17.98
CA GLU A 112 -13.38 -20.39 -18.87
C GLU A 112 -13.45 -21.86 -18.39
N ASN A 113 -12.66 -22.26 -17.38
CA ASN A 113 -12.52 -23.63 -16.90
C ASN A 113 -13.17 -23.91 -15.53
N GLY A 114 -14.04 -23.03 -15.01
CA GLY A 114 -14.90 -23.31 -13.85
C GLY A 114 -14.20 -23.48 -12.48
N ASN A 115 -12.87 -23.41 -12.41
CA ASN A 115 -12.11 -23.53 -11.16
C ASN A 115 -11.71 -22.15 -10.62
N SER A 116 -12.19 -21.81 -9.42
CA SER A 116 -11.86 -20.58 -8.70
C SER A 116 -10.49 -20.71 -8.01
N VAL A 117 -9.40 -20.45 -8.72
CA VAL A 117 -8.07 -20.33 -8.11
C VAL A 117 -7.66 -18.87 -8.14
N LEU A 118 -7.91 -18.19 -7.02
CA LEU A 118 -7.44 -16.83 -6.79
C LEU A 118 -5.95 -16.86 -6.43
N GLU A 119 -5.09 -16.72 -7.42
CA GLU A 119 -3.65 -16.71 -7.21
C GLU A 119 -3.21 -15.33 -6.71
N LYS A 120 -2.54 -15.32 -5.55
CA LYS A 120 -1.85 -14.15 -5.00
C LYS A 120 -0.95 -13.56 -6.10
N PRO A 121 -1.02 -12.25 -6.39
CA PRO A 121 -0.27 -11.68 -7.49
C PRO A 121 1.24 -11.90 -7.29
N PRO A 122 2.01 -12.12 -8.36
CA PRO A 122 3.46 -12.20 -8.25
C PRO A 122 4.00 -10.88 -7.69
N ILE A 123 5.04 -10.95 -6.86
CA ILE A 123 5.64 -9.77 -6.23
C ILE A 123 6.17 -8.83 -7.32
N PRO A 124 5.65 -7.59 -7.46
CA PRO A 124 6.18 -6.63 -8.41
C PRO A 124 7.64 -6.27 -8.08
N PRO A 125 8.50 -6.00 -9.08
CA PRO A 125 9.91 -5.67 -8.84
C PRO A 125 10.12 -4.50 -7.88
N GLU A 126 9.31 -3.46 -7.96
CA GLU A 126 9.38 -2.29 -7.08
C GLU A 126 9.04 -2.65 -5.64
N ILE A 127 8.06 -3.54 -5.43
CA ILE A 127 7.69 -4.02 -4.11
C ILE A 127 8.78 -4.91 -3.54
N ARG A 128 9.41 -5.76 -4.36
CA ARG A 128 10.57 -6.56 -3.94
C ARG A 128 11.69 -5.65 -3.42
N LYS A 129 12.03 -4.61 -4.18
CA LYS A 129 13.06 -3.64 -3.77
C LYS A 129 12.67 -2.84 -2.52
N LEU A 130 11.39 -2.50 -2.36
CA LEU A 130 10.89 -1.88 -1.14
C LEU A 130 11.05 -2.81 0.08
N MET A 131 10.70 -4.10 -0.06
CA MET A 131 10.88 -5.10 1.00
C MET A 131 12.35 -5.29 1.38
N GLU A 132 13.25 -5.39 0.38
CA GLU A 132 14.70 -5.47 0.60
C GLU A 132 15.20 -4.25 1.39
N MET A 133 14.78 -3.03 1.00
CA MET A 133 15.15 -1.79 1.69
C MET A 133 14.62 -1.75 3.13
N ASP A 134 13.37 -2.16 3.35
CA ASP A 134 12.75 -2.21 4.68
C ASP A 134 13.49 -3.19 5.61
N GLU A 135 13.91 -4.36 5.08
CA GLU A 135 14.64 -5.37 5.85
C GLU A 135 16.05 -4.92 6.22
N LEU A 136 16.76 -4.30 5.27
CA LEU A 136 18.08 -3.71 5.52
C LEU A 136 18.01 -2.64 6.62
N SER A 137 17.06 -1.70 6.50
CA SER A 137 16.85 -0.65 7.50
C SER A 137 16.49 -1.24 8.87
N SER A 138 15.61 -2.25 8.91
CA SER A 138 15.21 -2.90 10.15
C SER A 138 16.39 -3.61 10.84
N SER A 139 17.24 -4.29 10.06
CA SER A 139 18.41 -5.01 10.58
C SER A 139 19.43 -4.05 11.19
N GLN A 140 19.69 -2.93 10.51
CA GLN A 140 20.59 -1.89 11.00
C GLN A 140 20.07 -1.29 12.32
N LEU A 141 18.80 -0.87 12.37
CA LEU A 141 18.22 -0.26 13.58
C LEU A 141 18.21 -1.21 14.79
N ARG A 142 17.99 -2.52 14.58
CA ARG A 142 18.09 -3.52 15.65
C ARG A 142 19.52 -3.66 16.17
N SER A 143 20.51 -3.62 15.28
CA SER A 143 21.92 -3.69 15.68
C SER A 143 22.35 -2.47 16.51
N GLU A 144 21.88 -1.27 16.14
CA GLU A 144 22.13 -0.03 16.88
C GLU A 144 21.49 -0.08 18.27
N ALA A 145 20.23 -0.53 18.38
CA ALA A 145 19.55 -0.67 19.66
C ALA A 145 20.26 -1.64 20.63
N ASN A 146 20.65 -2.82 20.14
CA ASN A 146 21.34 -3.81 20.97
C ASN A 146 22.71 -3.32 21.47
N SER A 147 23.38 -2.41 20.74
CA SER A 147 24.67 -1.85 21.15
C SER A 147 24.55 -0.80 22.26
N LEU A 148 23.39 -0.14 22.37
CA LEU A 148 23.11 0.88 23.37
C LEU A 148 22.76 0.28 24.74
N ASP A 149 22.18 -0.93 24.77
CA ASP A 149 21.82 -1.64 26.01
C ASP A 149 23.03 -2.27 26.74
N THR A 150 24.22 -2.22 26.12
CA THR A 150 25.48 -2.76 26.68
C THR A 150 26.39 -1.71 27.34
N VAL A 151 25.95 -0.46 27.46
CA VAL A 151 26.65 0.65 28.15
C VAL A 151 25.90 1.05 29.40
#